data_AF-A0A917S1P7-F1
#
_entry.id   AF-A0A917S1P7-F1
#
_cell.length_a   1.000
_cell.length_b   1.000
_cell.length_c   1.000
_cell.angle_alpha   90.00
_cell.angle_beta   90.00
_cell.angle_gamma   90.00
#
_symmetry.space_group_name_H-M   'P 1'
#
loop_
_entity.id
_entity.type
_entity.pdbx_description
1 polymer ?
#
loop_
_entity_poly.entity_id
_entity_poly.type
_entity_poly.pdbx_seq_one_letter_code
_entity_poly.pdbx_strand_id
1 'polypeptide(L)'
;MSSRDLVAGLARAGRKVPGVPAARRMVIPWLRDNDLLRRLARRLWMTEVGADGRGADLTAGKLLGGVGRDTLPVLLVDLTRVPADGLETVVDELAEIQLITAAFRPVLLLDAPAFAVARKYGYPPELVPRSPTEVDRIAYWKRLRRTYGTALRCTVGAEGLTPDERVFLFSLSQDG
;
A
#
# COMPACT_ATOMS: atom_id res chain seq x y z
N MET A 1 10.62 14.46 -31.82
CA MET A 1 11.29 13.91 -30.63
C MET A 1 10.24 13.77 -29.54
N SER A 2 9.85 12.56 -29.15
CA SER A 2 8.68 12.33 -28.30
C SER A 2 9.01 12.60 -26.83
N SER A 3 8.05 13.12 -26.06
CA SER A 3 8.18 13.38 -24.61
C SER A 3 8.60 12.13 -23.83
N ARG A 4 8.34 10.92 -24.36
CA ARG A 4 8.81 9.64 -23.81
C ARG A 4 10.32 9.41 -23.97
N ASP A 5 10.93 9.89 -25.05
CA ASP A 5 12.35 9.72 -25.34
C ASP A 5 13.21 10.63 -24.47
N LEU A 6 12.70 11.84 -24.20
CA LEU A 6 13.28 12.80 -23.25
C LEU A 6 13.31 12.25 -21.83
N VAL A 7 12.19 11.64 -21.38
CA VAL A 7 12.09 11.03 -20.05
C VAL A 7 13.02 9.82 -19.92
N ALA A 8 13.14 8.98 -20.96
CA ALA A 8 14.07 7.85 -20.96
C ALA A 8 15.54 8.29 -20.97
N GLY A 9 15.87 9.37 -21.68
CA GLY A 9 17.21 9.96 -21.70
C GLY A 9 17.62 10.54 -20.35
N LEU A 10 16.71 11.28 -19.71
CA LEU A 10 16.91 11.83 -18.36
C LEU A 10 17.07 10.74 -17.29
N ALA A 11 16.27 9.67 -17.36
CA ALA A 11 16.36 8.54 -16.44
C ALA A 11 17.71 7.79 -16.55
N ARG A 12 18.27 7.70 -17.76
CA ARG A 12 19.60 7.09 -17.97
C ARG A 12 20.75 8.02 -17.55
N ALA A 13 20.60 9.33 -17.75
CA ALA A 13 21.59 10.33 -17.33
C ALA A 13 21.70 10.40 -15.80
N GLY A 14 20.57 10.34 -15.08
CA GLY A 14 20.54 10.34 -13.61
C GLY A 14 21.26 9.15 -12.96
N ARG A 15 21.33 8.00 -13.64
CA ARG A 15 22.06 6.80 -13.15
C ARG A 15 23.58 6.92 -13.22
N LYS A 16 24.13 7.84 -14.02
CA LYS A 16 25.58 7.96 -14.26
C LYS A 16 26.26 9.09 -13.49
N VAL A 17 25.54 9.81 -12.63
CA VAL A 17 26.13 10.90 -11.84
C VAL A 17 26.70 10.33 -10.53
N PRO A 18 28.02 10.36 -10.31
CA PRO A 18 28.60 9.98 -9.02
C PRO A 18 28.23 11.03 -7.98
N GLY A 19 27.70 10.61 -6.81
CA GLY A 19 27.34 11.53 -5.70
C GLY A 19 25.86 11.53 -5.27
N VAL A 20 25.03 10.67 -5.84
CA VAL A 20 23.59 10.53 -5.51
C VAL A 20 23.26 10.41 -4.00
N PRO A 21 24.06 9.77 -3.13
CA PRO A 21 23.71 9.69 -1.70
C PRO A 21 23.71 11.06 -0.98
N ALA A 22 24.62 11.96 -1.37
CA ALA A 22 24.75 13.28 -0.75
C ALA A 22 23.70 14.26 -1.28
N ALA A 23 23.48 14.24 -2.60
CA ALA A 23 22.45 15.05 -3.24
C ALA A 23 21.04 14.70 -2.71
N ARG A 24 20.75 13.41 -2.50
CA ARG A 24 19.46 12.95 -1.94
C ARG A 24 19.13 13.60 -0.60
N ARG A 25 20.10 13.85 0.28
CA ARG A 25 19.84 14.50 1.59
C ARG A 25 19.51 15.98 1.47
N MET A 26 20.05 16.66 0.45
CA MET A 26 19.86 18.09 0.25
C MET A 26 18.50 18.43 -0.38
N VAL A 27 17.92 17.53 -1.18
CA VAL A 27 16.61 17.78 -1.84
C VAL A 27 15.41 17.32 -1.00
N ILE A 28 15.62 16.53 0.06
CA ILE A 28 14.55 16.03 0.94
C ILE A 28 13.68 17.17 1.50
N PRO A 29 14.22 18.30 2.00
CA PRO A 29 13.39 19.39 2.52
C PRO A 29 12.46 19.99 1.46
N TRP A 30 12.95 20.14 0.22
CA TRP A 30 12.18 20.73 -0.88
C TRP A 30 11.12 19.76 -1.44
N LEU A 31 11.33 18.45 -1.27
CA LEU A 31 10.35 17.40 -1.58
C LEU A 31 9.25 17.26 -0.53
N ARG A 32 9.47 17.76 0.69
CA ARG A 32 8.49 17.71 1.78
C ARG A 32 7.29 18.61 1.48
N ASP A 33 7.54 19.81 0.95
CA ASP A 33 6.53 20.86 0.82
C ASP A 33 5.81 20.89 -0.53
N ASN A 34 6.11 19.99 -1.47
CA ASN A 34 5.53 20.03 -2.81
C ASN A 34 5.23 18.64 -3.38
N ASP A 35 3.93 18.31 -3.45
CA ASP A 35 3.39 17.04 -3.96
C ASP A 35 3.81 16.75 -5.40
N LEU A 36 3.97 17.78 -6.22
CA LEU A 36 4.30 17.64 -7.65
C LEU A 36 5.78 17.25 -7.81
N LEU A 37 6.66 17.86 -7.02
CA LEU A 37 8.07 17.47 -6.95
C LEU A 37 8.22 16.06 -6.37
N ARG A 38 7.41 15.68 -5.38
CA ARG A 38 7.38 14.31 -4.84
C ARG A 38 6.98 13.28 -5.90
N ARG A 39 5.97 13.58 -6.72
CA ARG A 39 5.55 12.72 -7.84
C ARG A 39 6.62 12.63 -8.93
N LEU A 40 7.27 13.74 -9.29
CA LEU A 40 8.35 13.76 -10.28
C LEU A 40 9.61 13.04 -9.79
N ALA A 41 9.98 13.25 -8.53
CA ALA A 41 11.07 12.55 -7.85
C ALA A 41 10.86 11.03 -7.88
N ARG A 42 9.66 10.57 -7.49
CA ARG A 42 9.33 9.14 -7.53
C ARG A 42 9.33 8.58 -8.95
N ARG A 43 8.91 9.36 -9.94
CA ARG A 43 8.90 8.97 -11.36
C ARG A 43 10.29 8.93 -11.99
N LEU A 44 11.20 9.82 -11.59
CA LEU A 44 12.58 9.87 -12.06
C LEU A 44 13.48 8.88 -11.32
N TRP A 45 13.23 8.65 -10.02
CA TRP A 45 14.07 7.79 -9.19
C TRP A 45 13.57 6.36 -9.03
N MET A 46 12.43 5.97 -9.62
CA MET A 46 11.86 4.61 -9.61
C MET A 46 12.38 3.80 -8.42
N THR A 47 12.07 4.26 -7.20
CA THR A 47 12.45 3.52 -6.01
C THR A 47 11.77 2.18 -6.13
N GLU A 48 12.58 1.12 -6.28
CA GLU A 48 12.09 -0.25 -6.23
C GLU A 48 11.20 -0.35 -4.99
N VAL A 49 9.95 -0.73 -5.20
CA VAL A 49 9.07 -1.03 -4.08
C VAL A 49 9.74 -2.17 -3.34
N GLY A 50 10.15 -1.92 -2.09
CA GLY A 50 10.75 -2.93 -1.24
C GLY A 50 9.81 -4.13 -1.13
N ALA A 51 10.35 -5.31 -0.84
CA ALA A 51 9.54 -6.51 -0.72
C ALA A 51 8.42 -6.39 0.35
N ASP A 52 8.55 -5.42 1.26
CA ASP A 52 7.67 -5.00 2.36
C ASP A 52 6.78 -3.79 2.04
N GLY A 53 6.89 -3.22 0.84
CA GLY A 53 6.06 -2.11 0.38
C GLY A 53 6.61 -0.75 0.74
N ARG A 54 7.77 -0.67 1.39
CA ARG A 54 8.50 0.58 1.58
C ARG A 54 8.82 1.19 0.21
N GLY A 55 8.38 2.43 -0.01
CA GLY A 55 8.50 3.12 -1.29
C GLY A 55 7.30 2.98 -2.25
N ALA A 56 6.28 2.17 -1.93
CA ALA A 56 4.99 2.23 -2.62
C ALA A 56 4.29 3.57 -2.30
N ASP A 57 3.76 4.26 -3.33
CA ASP A 57 2.98 5.50 -3.19
C ASP A 57 1.57 5.17 -2.67
N LEU A 58 1.52 4.67 -1.45
CA LEU A 58 0.35 4.17 -0.78
C LEU A 58 0.21 4.85 0.58
N THR A 59 -0.88 5.59 0.75
CA THR A 59 -1.19 6.26 2.00
C THR A 59 -1.61 5.22 3.04
N ALA A 60 -1.33 5.47 4.31
CA ALA A 60 -1.83 4.64 5.40
C ALA A 60 -3.35 4.81 5.65
N GLY A 61 -4.06 5.56 4.81
CA GLY A 61 -5.45 5.96 5.03
C GLY A 61 -5.55 7.31 5.75
N LYS A 62 -6.79 7.80 5.89
CA LYS A 62 -7.13 9.09 6.49
C LYS A 62 -6.92 9.12 8.00
N LEU A 63 -7.06 7.97 8.66
CA LEU A 63 -6.93 7.85 10.13
C LEU A 63 -5.52 8.13 10.62
N LEU A 64 -4.55 7.71 9.82
CA LEU A 64 -3.14 7.87 10.10
C LEU A 64 -2.57 9.05 9.29
N GLY A 65 -3.21 10.21 9.29
CA GLY A 65 -2.66 11.42 8.66
C GLY A 65 -1.29 11.82 9.22
N GLY A 66 -0.30 12.08 8.36
CA GLY A 66 1.03 12.55 8.76
C GLY A 66 2.22 11.98 7.96
N VAL A 67 3.39 12.61 8.13
CA VAL A 67 4.67 12.26 7.48
C VAL A 67 5.36 11.13 8.26
N GLY A 68 5.96 10.17 7.54
CA GLY A 68 6.75 9.09 8.15
C GLY A 68 6.09 7.71 8.14
N ARG A 69 4.91 7.57 7.54
CA ARG A 69 4.20 6.28 7.44
C ARG A 69 4.44 5.52 6.13
N ASP A 70 5.22 6.10 5.21
CA ASP A 70 5.68 5.43 3.98
C ASP A 70 6.65 4.27 4.27
N THR A 71 7.14 4.17 5.51
CA THR A 71 7.99 3.09 6.01
C THR A 71 7.20 1.93 6.60
N LEU A 72 5.89 2.11 6.85
CA LEU A 72 5.05 1.04 7.38
C LEU A 72 4.87 -0.06 6.31
N PRO A 73 4.88 -1.34 6.71
CA PRO A 73 4.62 -2.42 5.78
C PRO A 73 3.23 -2.30 5.15
N VAL A 74 3.11 -2.70 3.90
CA VAL A 74 1.80 -2.80 3.24
C VAL A 74 1.20 -4.16 3.54
N LEU A 75 0.00 -4.16 4.12
CA LEU A 75 -0.78 -5.34 4.46
C LEU A 75 -1.87 -5.54 3.42
N LEU A 76 -1.87 -6.70 2.76
CA LEU A 76 -3.00 -7.12 1.94
C LEU A 76 -4.07 -7.77 2.83
N VAL A 77 -5.28 -7.20 2.84
CA VAL A 77 -6.43 -7.75 3.56
C VAL A 77 -7.39 -8.36 2.54
N ASP A 78 -7.49 -9.70 2.53
CA ASP A 78 -8.38 -10.44 1.64
C ASP A 78 -9.77 -10.57 2.29
N LEU A 79 -10.71 -9.78 1.77
CA LEU A 79 -12.10 -9.72 2.22
C LEU A 79 -13.04 -10.43 1.24
N THR A 80 -12.53 -11.20 0.27
CA THR A 80 -13.33 -11.88 -0.77
C THR A 80 -14.25 -12.98 -0.24
N ARG A 81 -14.16 -13.29 1.06
CA ARG A 81 -15.03 -14.26 1.75
C ARG A 81 -16.00 -13.59 2.72
N VAL A 82 -15.88 -12.28 2.92
CA VAL A 82 -16.75 -11.51 3.82
C VAL A 82 -18.03 -11.13 3.09
N PRO A 83 -19.21 -11.48 3.63
CA PRO A 83 -20.49 -11.01 3.10
C PRO A 83 -20.58 -9.49 3.02
N ALA A 84 -21.32 -8.97 2.04
CA ALA A 84 -21.36 -7.52 1.78
C ALA A 84 -21.89 -6.69 2.96
N ASP A 85 -22.81 -7.25 3.75
CA ASP A 85 -23.36 -6.71 4.98
C ASP A 85 -22.35 -6.72 6.15
N GLY A 86 -21.40 -7.66 6.15
CA GLY A 86 -20.31 -7.72 7.14
C GLY A 86 -19.09 -6.86 6.81
N LEU A 87 -18.95 -6.41 5.56
CA LEU A 87 -17.76 -5.68 5.10
C LEU A 87 -17.52 -4.38 5.89
N GLU A 88 -18.58 -3.62 6.20
CA GLU A 88 -18.42 -2.37 6.95
C GLU A 88 -17.88 -2.64 8.35
N THR A 89 -18.46 -3.59 9.09
CA THR A 89 -18.01 -3.98 10.43
C THR A 89 -16.55 -4.40 10.44
N VAL A 90 -16.12 -5.24 9.48
CA VAL A 90 -14.73 -5.71 9.41
C VAL A 90 -13.76 -4.58 9.09
N VAL A 91 -14.12 -3.68 8.17
CA VAL A 91 -13.25 -2.56 7.80
C VAL A 91 -13.17 -1.51 8.91
N ASP A 92 -14.26 -1.29 9.63
CA ASP A 92 -14.30 -0.41 10.81
C ASP A 92 -13.40 -0.97 11.92
N GLU A 93 -13.45 -2.28 12.17
CA GLU A 93 -12.57 -2.96 13.14
C GLU A 93 -11.09 -2.91 12.71
N LEU A 94 -10.80 -3.15 11.43
CA LEU A 94 -9.45 -2.99 10.88
C LEU A 94 -8.92 -1.57 11.08
N ALA A 95 -9.78 -0.57 10.88
CA ALA A 95 -9.48 0.84 11.10
C ALA A 95 -9.16 1.16 12.56
N GLU A 96 -9.92 0.59 13.49
CA GLU A 96 -9.64 0.70 14.93
C GLU A 96 -8.28 0.10 15.29
N ILE A 97 -8.00 -1.13 14.84
CA ILE A 97 -6.71 -1.78 15.07
C ILE A 97 -5.58 -0.95 14.47
N GLN A 98 -5.76 -0.41 13.26
CA GLN A 98 -4.76 0.43 12.62
C GLN A 98 -4.53 1.73 13.41
N LEU A 99 -5.58 2.34 13.96
CA LEU A 99 -5.47 3.55 14.77
C LEU A 99 -4.70 3.29 16.07
N ILE A 100 -4.94 2.15 16.72
CA ILE A 100 -4.28 1.76 17.96
C ILE A 100 -2.80 1.42 17.72
N THR A 101 -2.51 0.66 16.65
CA THR A 101 -1.18 0.09 16.43
C THR A 101 -0.27 0.98 15.59
N ALA A 102 -0.85 1.78 14.69
CA ALA A 102 -0.15 2.51 13.63
C ALA A 102 0.86 1.65 12.83
N ALA A 103 0.61 0.33 12.72
CA ALA A 103 1.64 -0.63 12.34
C ALA A 103 1.70 -0.96 10.84
N PHE A 104 0.65 -0.68 10.07
CA PHE A 104 0.56 -1.12 8.67
C PHE A 104 -0.24 -0.17 7.78
N ARG A 105 -0.11 -0.37 6.47
CA ARG A 105 -0.90 0.28 5.42
C ARG A 105 -1.77 -0.74 4.70
N PRO A 106 -3.10 -0.73 4.88
CA PRO A 106 -3.96 -1.77 4.32
C PRO A 106 -4.24 -1.53 2.84
N VAL A 107 -4.28 -2.61 2.07
CA VAL A 107 -4.87 -2.72 0.74
C VAL A 107 -5.99 -3.74 0.83
N LEU A 108 -7.21 -3.36 0.45
CA LEU A 108 -8.38 -4.23 0.59
C LEU A 108 -8.63 -4.97 -0.72
N LEU A 109 -8.69 -6.30 -0.67
CA LEU A 109 -9.11 -7.13 -1.80
C LEU A 109 -10.60 -7.47 -1.65
N LEU A 110 -11.41 -7.08 -2.62
CA LEU A 110 -12.86 -7.26 -2.64
C LEU A 110 -13.26 -8.06 -3.87
N ASP A 111 -14.31 -8.87 -3.77
CA ASP A 111 -14.93 -9.57 -4.91
C ASP A 111 -16.27 -8.93 -5.34
N ALA A 112 -16.68 -7.87 -4.63
CA ALA A 112 -17.84 -7.03 -4.91
C ALA A 112 -17.46 -5.53 -4.90
N PRO A 113 -18.16 -4.66 -5.65
CA PRO A 113 -17.82 -3.24 -5.78
C PRO A 113 -18.21 -2.38 -4.56
N ALA A 114 -17.85 -2.81 -3.35
CA ALA A 114 -18.12 -2.14 -2.07
C ALA A 114 -17.12 -1.01 -1.76
N PHE A 115 -16.81 -0.16 -2.74
CA PHE A 115 -15.73 0.84 -2.63
C PHE A 115 -16.00 1.95 -1.60
N ALA A 116 -17.26 2.18 -1.25
CA ALA A 116 -17.63 3.20 -0.26
C ALA A 116 -16.98 2.91 1.10
N VAL A 117 -16.98 1.64 1.51
CA VAL A 117 -16.40 1.18 2.77
C VAL A 117 -14.89 1.45 2.81
N ALA A 118 -14.17 1.11 1.73
CA ALA A 118 -12.74 1.39 1.63
C ALA A 118 -12.43 2.91 1.62
N ARG A 119 -13.23 3.69 0.91
CA ARG A 119 -13.06 5.16 0.78
C ARG A 119 -13.32 5.91 2.08
N LYS A 120 -14.15 5.38 2.99
CA LYS A 120 -14.42 5.92 4.34
C LYS A 120 -13.08 6.25 5.02
N TYR A 121 -12.18 5.27 5.05
CA TYR A 121 -10.86 5.39 5.66
C TYR A 121 -9.72 5.68 4.68
N GLY A 122 -10.01 5.80 3.37
CA GLY A 122 -9.00 6.08 2.35
C GLY A 122 -8.10 4.89 2.04
N TYR A 123 -8.58 3.67 2.29
CA TYR A 123 -7.87 2.44 1.94
C TYR A 123 -8.03 2.14 0.45
N PRO A 124 -6.95 1.78 -0.27
CA PRO A 124 -7.05 1.39 -1.67
C PRO A 124 -7.83 0.08 -1.81
N PRO A 125 -8.94 0.07 -2.56
CA PRO A 125 -9.66 -1.15 -2.88
C PRO A 125 -9.17 -1.75 -4.19
N GLU A 126 -8.98 -3.06 -4.20
CA GLU A 126 -8.66 -3.86 -5.37
C GLU A 126 -9.81 -4.83 -5.60
N LEU A 127 -10.46 -4.72 -6.76
CA LEU A 127 -11.57 -5.59 -7.13
C LEU A 127 -11.04 -6.80 -7.91
N VAL A 128 -11.45 -7.99 -7.50
CA VAL A 128 -11.26 -9.24 -8.23
C VAL A 128 -12.59 -9.77 -8.74
N PRO A 129 -12.58 -10.63 -9.79
CA PRO A 129 -13.78 -11.33 -10.20
C PRO A 129 -14.41 -12.09 -9.04
N ARG A 130 -15.74 -12.14 -9.01
CA ARG A 130 -16.49 -12.93 -8.03
C ARG A 130 -16.09 -14.40 -8.10
N SER A 131 -15.91 -15.02 -6.94
CA SER A 131 -15.47 -16.43 -6.83
C SER A 131 -14.19 -16.74 -7.62
N PRO A 132 -13.08 -16.00 -7.38
CA PRO A 132 -11.84 -16.23 -8.11
C PRO A 132 -11.30 -17.62 -7.75
N THR A 133 -10.77 -18.33 -8.75
CA THR A 133 -10.08 -19.59 -8.50
C THR A 133 -8.83 -19.34 -7.65
N GLU A 134 -8.29 -20.38 -7.01
CA GLU A 134 -7.05 -20.23 -6.23
C GLU A 134 -5.88 -19.73 -7.11
N VAL A 135 -5.84 -20.15 -8.37
CA VAL A 135 -4.85 -19.69 -9.35
C VAL A 135 -5.01 -18.19 -9.63
N ASP A 136 -6.24 -17.72 -9.80
CA ASP A 136 -6.52 -16.30 -9.99
C ASP A 136 -6.08 -15.50 -8.77
N ARG A 137 -6.44 -15.96 -7.56
CA ARG A 137 -6.04 -15.33 -6.29
C ARG A 137 -4.53 -15.17 -6.21
N ILE A 138 -3.78 -16.24 -6.49
CA ILE A 138 -2.31 -16.22 -6.51
C ILE A 138 -1.77 -15.22 -7.55
N ALA A 139 -2.36 -15.15 -8.74
CA ALA A 139 -1.97 -14.20 -9.77
C ALA A 139 -2.23 -12.75 -9.34
N TYR A 140 -3.39 -12.48 -8.73
CA TYR A 140 -3.72 -11.17 -8.16
C TYR A 140 -2.74 -10.81 -7.04
N TRP A 141 -2.43 -11.72 -6.13
CA TRP A 141 -1.45 -11.45 -5.06
C TRP A 141 -0.07 -11.12 -5.61
N LYS A 142 0.41 -11.84 -6.62
CA LYS A 142 1.68 -11.52 -7.29
C LYS A 142 1.66 -10.14 -7.93
N ARG A 143 0.53 -9.74 -8.51
CA ARG A 143 0.33 -8.38 -9.06
C ARG A 143 0.41 -7.34 -7.94
N LEU A 144 -0.37 -7.51 -6.87
CA LEU A 144 -0.42 -6.57 -5.75
C LEU A 144 0.92 -6.44 -5.04
N ARG A 145 1.65 -7.55 -4.88
CA ARG A 145 3.01 -7.52 -4.34
C ARG A 145 3.97 -6.72 -5.22
N ARG A 146 3.85 -6.77 -6.55
CA ARG A 146 4.67 -5.94 -7.44
C ARG A 146 4.26 -4.47 -7.41
N THR A 147 2.96 -4.20 -7.30
CA THR A 147 2.41 -2.83 -7.32
C THR A 147 2.64 -2.10 -6.00
N TYR A 148 2.44 -2.79 -4.88
CA TYR A 148 2.38 -2.20 -3.54
C TYR A 148 3.42 -2.77 -2.56
N GLY A 149 4.12 -3.86 -2.91
CA GLY A 149 5.06 -4.53 -2.02
C GLY A 149 4.40 -5.18 -0.81
N THR A 150 3.19 -5.70 -0.97
CA THR A 150 2.48 -6.42 0.11
C THR A 150 3.27 -7.65 0.57
N ALA A 151 4.13 -7.52 1.58
CA ALA A 151 4.82 -8.64 2.22
C ALA A 151 3.90 -9.44 3.13
N LEU A 152 2.91 -8.77 3.71
CA LEU A 152 2.03 -9.33 4.73
C LEU A 152 0.63 -9.53 4.16
N ARG A 153 -0.04 -10.59 4.64
CA ARG A 153 -1.40 -10.94 4.23
C ARG A 153 -2.23 -11.36 5.44
N CYS A 154 -3.44 -10.85 5.50
CA CYS A 154 -4.50 -11.32 6.39
C CYS A 154 -5.70 -11.72 5.52
N THR A 155 -6.21 -12.93 5.69
CA THR A 155 -7.42 -13.39 4.99
C THR A 155 -8.53 -13.49 5.99
N VAL A 156 -9.62 -12.76 5.75
CA VAL A 156 -10.75 -12.69 6.69
C VAL A 156 -11.84 -13.64 6.24
N GLY A 157 -12.37 -14.41 7.18
CA GLY A 157 -13.47 -15.35 6.97
C GLY A 157 -14.83 -14.66 6.85
N ALA A 158 -15.87 -15.44 6.55
CA ALA A 158 -17.24 -14.92 6.44
C ALA A 158 -17.77 -14.33 7.75
N GLU A 159 -17.27 -14.82 8.89
CA GLU A 159 -17.62 -14.35 10.23
C GLU A 159 -16.87 -13.07 10.64
N GLY A 160 -16.03 -12.51 9.76
CA GLY A 160 -15.18 -11.37 10.06
C GLY A 160 -13.85 -11.75 10.70
N LEU A 161 -13.23 -10.81 11.42
CA LEU A 161 -11.91 -11.00 12.01
C LEU A 161 -11.97 -12.05 13.14
N THR A 162 -11.10 -13.04 13.08
CA THR A 162 -10.94 -14.04 14.15
C THR A 162 -10.00 -13.53 15.26
N PRO A 163 -10.03 -14.12 16.47
CA PRO A 163 -9.06 -13.76 17.52
C PRO A 163 -7.61 -13.89 17.07
N ASP A 164 -7.27 -14.91 16.29
CA ASP A 164 -5.92 -15.13 15.76
C ASP A 164 -5.50 -14.03 14.77
N GLU A 165 -6.41 -13.63 13.89
CA GLU A 165 -6.17 -12.52 12.96
C GLU A 165 -5.97 -11.20 13.70
N ARG A 166 -6.75 -10.94 14.76
CA ARG A 166 -6.54 -9.76 15.61
C ARG A 166 -5.15 -9.78 16.25
N VAL A 167 -4.77 -10.90 16.87
CA VAL A 167 -3.45 -11.06 17.50
C VAL A 167 -2.32 -10.84 16.49
N PHE A 168 -2.45 -11.40 15.29
CA PHE A 168 -1.51 -11.16 14.20
C PHE A 168 -1.42 -9.67 13.84
N LEU A 169 -2.55 -8.97 13.68
CA LEU A 169 -2.53 -7.54 13.35
C LEU A 169 -1.91 -6.70 14.48
N PHE A 170 -2.13 -7.06 15.74
CA PHE A 170 -1.49 -6.42 16.89
C PHE A 170 0.02 -6.70 16.95
N SER A 171 0.47 -7.90 16.60
CA SER A 171 1.90 -8.24 16.64
C SER A 171 2.73 -7.43 15.64
N LEU A 172 2.12 -6.95 14.54
CA LEU A 172 2.80 -6.07 13.57
C LEU A 172 3.32 -4.76 14.19
N SER A 173 2.79 -4.34 15.34
CA SER A 173 3.30 -3.18 16.08
C SER A 173 4.65 -3.42 16.77
N GLN A 174 4.99 -4.68 17.06
CA GLN A 174 6.18 -5.04 17.84
C GLN A 174 7.44 -5.23 16.99
N ASP A 175 7.28 -5.39 15.67
CA ASP A 175 8.36 -5.63 14.70
C ASP A 175 8.85 -4.34 13.97
N GLY A 176 8.32 -3.18 14.36
CA GLY A 176 8.47 -1.88 13.67
C GLY A 176 9.59 -0.97 14.16
#